data_AF-A0A975M0C6-F1
#
_entry.id   AF-A0A975M0C6-F1
#
_cell.length_a   1.000
_cell.length_b   1.000
_cell.length_c   1.000
_cell.angle_alpha   90.00
_cell.angle_beta   90.00
_cell.angle_gamma   90.00
#
_symmetry.space_group_name_H-M   'P 1'
#
loop_
_entity.id
_entity.type
_entity.pdbx_description
1 polymer ?
#
loop_
_entity_poly.entity_id
_entity_poly.type
_entity_poly.pdbx_seq_one_letter_code
_entity_poly.pdbx_strand_id
1 'polypeptide(L)' 'MIILVGASASGKTELAKILYKKYGYNKCVTTTTRAPRKNEKNHLDYHFLTEQEFLSLKKEHKFLEVSVYDHHYYGL' A
#
# COMPACT_ATOMS: atom_id res chain seq x y z
N MET A 1 -14.31 -7.36 -2.70
CA MET A 1 -13.09 -6.53 -2.87
C MET A 1 -13.47 -5.32 -3.71
N ILE A 2 -13.17 -4.10 -3.25
CA ILE A 2 -13.44 -2.84 -3.99
C ILE A 2 -12.09 -2.25 -4.40
N ILE A 3 -11.94 -1.90 -5.68
CA ILE A 3 -10.75 -1.25 -6.21
C ILE A 3 -11.12 0.19 -6.56
N LEU A 4 -10.39 1.16 -5.98
CA LEU A 4 -10.56 2.58 -6.29
C LEU A 4 -9.50 3.01 -7.30
N VAL A 5 -9.91 3.41 -8.50
CA VAL A 5 -9.01 3.81 -9.60
C VAL A 5 -9.22 5.29 -9.92
N GLY A 6 -8.14 6.01 -10.22
CA GLY A 6 -8.17 7.45 -10.53
C GLY A 6 -6.81 8.12 -10.40
N ALA A 7 -6.65 9.33 -10.94
CA ALA A 7 -5.40 10.08 -10.97
C ALA A 7 -4.81 10.35 -9.56
N SER A 8 -3.52 10.67 -9.46
CA SER A 8 -2.93 11.11 -8.18
C SER A 8 -3.71 12.32 -7.62
N ALA A 9 -3.83 12.41 -6.30
CA ALA A 9 -4.62 13.43 -5.60
C ALA A 9 -6.15 13.48 -5.87
N SER A 10 -6.74 12.51 -6.57
CA SER A 10 -8.22 12.41 -6.79
C SER A 10 -9.06 12.06 -5.56
N GLY A 11 -8.47 11.95 -4.36
CA GLY A 11 -9.21 11.65 -3.12
C GLY A 11 -9.47 10.17 -2.84
N LYS A 12 -8.94 9.22 -3.64
CA LYS A 12 -9.08 7.76 -3.43
C LYS A 12 -8.80 7.31 -1.99
N THR A 13 -7.70 7.81 -1.42
CA THR A 13 -7.30 7.49 -0.05
C THR A 13 -8.36 7.95 0.94
N GLU A 14 -8.95 9.13 0.75
CA GLU A 14 -9.98 9.67 1.65
C GLU A 14 -11.30 8.89 1.53
N LEU A 15 -11.72 8.55 0.31
CA LEU A 15 -12.89 7.70 0.09
C LEU A 15 -12.72 6.33 0.76
N ALA A 16 -11.53 5.72 0.64
CA ALA A 16 -11.23 4.47 1.34
C ALA A 16 -11.38 4.62 2.86
N LYS A 17 -10.93 5.74 3.46
CA LYS A 17 -11.13 6.01 4.89
C LYS A 17 -12.60 6.03 5.30
N ILE A 18 -13.45 6.65 4.50
CA ILE A 18 -14.89 6.68 4.76
C ILE A 18 -15.46 5.26 4.71
N LEU A 19 -15.07 4.45 3.71
CA LEU A 19 -15.53 3.07 3.57
C LEU A 19 -15.21 2.23 4.80
N TYR A 20 -13.95 2.21 5.26
CA TYR A 20 -13.59 1.37 6.39
C TYR A 20 -14.05 1.93 7.75
N LYS A 21 -14.20 3.25 7.91
CA LYS A 21 -14.68 3.85 9.18
C LYS A 21 -16.20 3.79 9.35
N LYS A 22 -16.96 4.03 8.28
CA LYS A 22 -18.42 4.20 8.35
C LYS A 22 -19.19 2.95 7.94
N TYR A 23 -18.63 2.16 7.03
CA TYR A 23 -19.35 1.05 6.39
C TYR A 23 -18.74 -0.33 6.70
N GLY A 24 -17.80 -0.42 7.65
CA GLY A 24 -17.25 -1.69 8.14
C GLY A 24 -16.36 -2.43 7.15
N TYR A 25 -15.86 -1.77 6.10
CA TYR A 25 -14.87 -2.38 5.21
C TYR A 25 -13.52 -2.52 5.90
N ASN A 26 -12.72 -3.50 5.47
CA ASN A 26 -11.33 -3.60 5.89
C ASN A 26 -10.41 -2.93 4.87
N LYS A 27 -9.42 -2.18 5.35
CA LYS A 27 -8.37 -1.64 4.48
C LYS A 27 -7.43 -2.78 4.08
N CYS A 28 -7.18 -2.92 2.79
CA CYS A 28 -6.09 -3.77 2.30
C CYS A 28 -4.77 -3.03 2.53
N VAL A 29 -3.94 -3.53 3.44
CA VAL A 29 -2.61 -2.98 3.73
C VAL A 29 -1.64 -3.57 2.71
N THR A 30 -1.04 -2.70 1.89
CA THR A 30 -0.06 -3.11 0.88
C THR A 30 1.36 -2.87 1.37
N THR A 31 2.36 -3.27 0.59
CA THR A 31 3.77 -3.23 0.97
C THR A 31 4.51 -2.15 0.18
N THR A 32 5.48 -1.47 0.78
CA THR A 32 6.37 -0.53 0.07
C THR A 32 7.79 -0.50 0.65
N THR A 33 8.77 -0.13 -0.19
CA THR A 33 10.15 0.13 0.24
C THR A 33 10.43 1.59 0.60
N ARG A 34 9.45 2.49 0.39
CA ARG A 34 9.57 3.89 0.78
C ARG A 34 9.60 4.03 2.30
N ALA A 35 10.41 4.94 2.83
CA ALA A 35 10.37 5.27 4.25
C ALA A 35 8.99 5.85 4.67
N PRO A 36 8.47 5.50 5.86
CA PRO A 36 7.21 6.03 6.35
C PRO A 36 7.27 7.55 6.52
N ARG A 37 6.19 8.26 6.16
CA ARG A 37 6.02 9.69 6.47
C ARG A 37 5.68 9.87 7.95
N LYS A 38 5.82 11.09 8.48
CA LYS A 38 5.63 11.45 9.90
C LYS A 38 4.33 10.90 10.54
N ASN A 39 3.25 10.75 9.77
CA ASN A 39 1.94 10.31 10.27
C ASN A 39 1.53 8.90 9.82
N GLU A 40 2.43 8.16 9.14
CA GLU A 40 2.16 6.80 8.68
C GLU A 40 2.64 5.78 9.71
N LYS A 41 1.90 4.67 9.86
CA LYS A 41 2.22 3.58 10.79
C LYS A 41 2.40 2.26 10.04
N ASN A 42 3.46 1.54 10.40
CA ASN A 42 3.68 0.19 9.88
C ASN A 42 2.52 -0.75 10.24
N HIS A 43 2.17 -1.66 9.34
CA HIS A 43 1.03 -2.58 9.43
C HIS A 43 -0.37 -1.94 9.42
N LEU A 44 -0.47 -0.62 9.28
CA LEU A 44 -1.73 0.11 9.16
C LEU A 44 -1.82 0.87 7.84
N ASP A 45 -0.75 1.60 7.51
CA ASP A 45 -0.67 2.37 6.28
C ASP A 45 -0.10 1.53 5.14
N TYR A 46 1.06 0.95 5.39
CA TYR A 46 1.73 -0.04 4.56
C TYR A 46 2.49 -1.03 5.45
N HIS A 47 2.92 -2.14 4.88
CA HIS A 47 4.10 -2.87 5.33
C HIS A 47 5.34 -2.16 4.78
N PHE A 48 6.02 -1.43 5.64
CA PHE A 48 7.26 -0.75 5.28
C PHE A 48 8.41 -1.74 5.41
N LEU A 49 9.00 -2.11 4.29
CA LEU A 49 10.12 -3.03 4.21
C LEU A 49 11.36 -2.32 3.68
N THR A 50 12.52 -2.89 3.93
CA THR A 50 13.72 -2.56 3.17
C THR A 50 13.61 -3.10 1.74
N GLU A 51 14.41 -2.54 0.83
CA GLU A 51 14.47 -3.04 -0.55
C GLU A 51 14.91 -4.51 -0.62
N GLN A 52 15.84 -4.92 0.25
CA GLN A 52 16.32 -6.29 0.32
C GLN A 52 15.20 -7.27 0.70
N GLU A 53 14.43 -6.96 1.75
CA GLU A 53 13.28 -7.77 2.18
C GLU A 53 12.21 -7.84 1.09
N PHE A 54 11.89 -6.71 0.45
CA PHE A 54 10.90 -6.66 -0.63
C PHE A 54 11.33 -7.55 -1.80
N LEU A 55 12.58 -7.45 -2.23
CA LEU A 55 13.11 -8.25 -3.34
C LEU A 55 13.14 -9.75 -3.02
N SER A 56 13.38 -10.14 -1.76
CA SER A 56 13.26 -11.53 -1.32
C SER A 56 11.81 -12.03 -1.47
N LEU A 57 10.83 -11.27 -0.96
CA LEU A 57 9.41 -11.62 -1.08
C LEU A 57 8.93 -11.68 -2.53
N LYS A 58 9.44 -10.77 -3.37
CA LYS A 58 9.18 -10.78 -4.81
C LYS A 58 9.72 -12.07 -5.46
N LYS A 59 10.93 -12.50 -5.11
CA LYS A 59 11.53 -13.76 -5.59
C LYS A 59 10.74 -14.99 -5.15
N GLU A 60 10.12 -14.93 -3.98
CA GLU A 60 9.24 -15.96 -3.45
C GLU A 60 7.79 -15.90 -4.00
N HIS A 61 7.51 -15.05 -4.99
CA HIS A 61 6.18 -14.86 -5.58
C HIS A 61 5.09 -14.53 -4.56
N LYS A 62 5.42 -13.75 -3.52
CA LYS A 62 4.48 -13.36 -2.45
C LYS A 62 3.57 -12.18 -2.79
N PHE A 63 3.83 -11.47 -3.90
CA PHE A 63 3.02 -10.34 -4.34
C PHE A 63 2.15 -10.74 -5.54
N LEU A 64 0.90 -10.29 -5.53
CA LEU A 64 -0.01 -10.40 -6.67
C LEU A 64 0.36 -9.41 -7.77
N GLU A 65 0.74 -8.19 -7.36
CA GLU A 65 1.14 -7.11 -8.26
C GLU A 65 2.35 -6.37 -7.69
N VAL A 66 3.29 -5.99 -8.56
CA VAL A 66 4.44 -5.16 -8.19
C VAL A 66 4.53 -3.97 -9.13
N SER A 67 4.68 -2.78 -8.57
CA SER A 67 4.93 -1.55 -9.32
C SER A 67 6.11 -0.79 -8.74
N VAL A 68 6.70 0.08 -9.56
CA VAL A 68 7.79 0.97 -9.15
C VAL A 68 7.32 2.40 -9.37
N TYR A 69 7.42 3.22 -8.33
CA TYR A 69 7.05 4.62 -8.36
C TYR A 69 8.04 5.43 -7.53
N ASP A 70 8.60 6.49 -8.13
CA ASP A 70 9.57 7.38 -7.48
C ASP A 70 10.73 6.61 -6.82
N HIS A 71 11.34 5.69 -7.57
CA HIS A 71 12.43 4.81 -7.13
C HIS A 71 12.10 3.86 -5.97
N HIS A 72 10.83 3.75 -5.56
CA HIS A 72 10.38 2.84 -4.53
C HIS A 72 9.49 1.73 -5.11
N TYR A 73 9.60 0.54 -4.53
CA TYR A 73 8.74 -0.59 -4.88
C TYR A 73 7.44 -0.54 -4.08
N TYR A 74 6.36 -0.99 -4.71
CA TYR A 74 5.05 -1.19 -4.11
C TYR A 74 4.55 -2.57 -4.50
N GLY A 75 4.02 -3.31 -3.53
CA GLY A 75 3.55 -4.69 -3.70
C GLY A 75 2.19 -4.89 -3.05
N LEU A 76 1.27 -5.52 -3.78
CA LEU A 76 -0.02 -5.98 -3.27
C LEU A 76 0.08 -7.45 -2.84
#